data_AF-A0A2D6TSA9-F1
#
_entry.id   AF-A0A2D6TSA9-F1
#
_cell.length_a   1.000
_cell.length_b   1.000
_cell.length_c   1.000
_cell.angle_alpha   90.00
_cell.angle_beta   90.00
_cell.angle_gamma   90.00
#
_symmetry.space_group_name_H-M   'P 1'
#
loop_
_entity.id
_entity.type
_entity.pdbx_description
1 polymer ?
#
loop_
_entity_poly.entity_id
_entity_poly.type
_entity_poly.pdbx_seq_one_letter_code
_entity_poly.pdbx_strand_id
1 'polypeptide(L)' 'MRNAKMFDDELDRKVTERNFPAKMDNMSVSELQEYIGDLKSEIQRVESEINKKQAASNAADAFFK' A
#
# COMPACT_ATOMS: atom_id res chain seq x y z
N MET A 1 21.29 -21.01 -15.99
CA MET A 1 20.70 -19.65 -15.91
C MET A 1 19.19 -19.75 -15.84
N ARG A 2 18.60 -19.23 -14.76
CA ARG A 2 17.30 -18.54 -14.62
C ARG A 2 16.80 -18.74 -13.19
N ASN A 3 17.25 -17.86 -12.30
CA ASN A 3 16.64 -17.67 -10.99
C ASN A 3 15.29 -16.96 -11.22
N ALA A 4 14.22 -17.74 -11.41
CA ALA A 4 12.86 -17.24 -11.48
C ALA A 4 12.27 -17.10 -10.07
N LYS A 5 12.97 -16.38 -9.19
CA LYS A 5 12.57 -16.14 -7.80
C LYS A 5 12.68 -14.67 -7.39
N MET A 6 12.36 -13.75 -8.32
CA MET A 6 12.38 -12.30 -8.08
C MET A 6 10.99 -11.65 -7.99
N PHE A 7 9.91 -12.45 -7.97
CA PHE A 7 8.54 -11.94 -7.78
C PHE A 7 7.82 -12.58 -6.58
N ASP A 8 8.57 -13.29 -5.72
CA ASP A 8 8.06 -13.97 -4.52
C ASP A 8 8.29 -13.15 -3.24
N ASP A 9 8.88 -11.95 -3.37
CA ASP A 9 9.05 -10.96 -2.29
C ASP A 9 7.82 -10.04 -2.17
N GLU A 10 6.65 -10.51 -2.60
CA GLU A 10 5.38 -10.02 -2.05
C GLU A 10 5.24 -10.64 -0.64
N LEU A 11 6.20 -10.28 0.22
CA LEU A 11 6.30 -10.63 1.63
C LEU A 11 4.91 -10.69 2.21
N ASP A 12 4.62 -11.78 2.94
CA ASP A 12 3.54 -12.00 3.91
C ASP A 12 3.15 -10.72 4.66
N ARG A 13 2.51 -9.79 3.96
CA ARG A 13 2.06 -8.53 4.52
C ARG A 13 0.81 -8.91 5.24
N LYS A 14 0.97 -9.30 6.51
CA LYS A 14 -0.11 -9.45 7.46
C LYS A 14 -0.98 -8.23 7.29
N VAL A 15 -2.14 -8.43 6.65
CA VAL A 15 -3.17 -7.41 6.58
C VAL A 15 -3.59 -7.23 8.02
N THR A 16 -3.06 -6.19 8.66
CA THR A 16 -3.55 -5.79 9.97
C THR A 16 -4.97 -5.32 9.69
N GLU A 17 -5.95 -6.18 9.95
CA GLU A 17 -7.36 -5.80 9.89
C GLU A 17 -7.56 -4.62 10.84
N ARG A 18 -7.59 -3.42 10.28
CA ARG A 18 -7.90 -2.19 10.99
C ARG A 18 -9.39 -2.00 10.83
N ASN A 19 -10.14 -1.95 11.93
CA ASN A 19 -11.54 -1.58 11.91
C ASN A 19 -11.67 -0.18 11.30
N PHE A 20 -12.14 -0.11 10.06
CA PHE A 20 -12.35 1.12 9.31
C PHE A 20 -13.83 1.24 8.89
N PRO A 21 -14.50 2.37 9.17
CA PRO A 21 -13.98 3.52 9.91
C PRO A 21 -13.80 3.22 11.41
N ALA A 22 -12.78 3.83 12.04
CA ALA A 22 -12.57 3.70 13.48
C ALA A 22 -13.64 4.48 14.26
N LYS A 23 -14.04 3.99 15.45
CA LYS A 23 -14.90 4.75 16.37
C LYS A 23 -14.06 5.83 17.09
N MET A 24 -14.40 7.09 16.89
CA MET A 24 -13.61 8.24 17.37
C MET A 24 -14.06 8.79 18.73
N ASP A 25 -15.27 8.43 19.20
CA ASP A 25 -15.92 9.04 20.36
C ASP A 25 -15.10 8.99 21.67
N ASN A 26 -14.21 8.00 21.80
CA ASN A 26 -13.38 7.78 22.99
C ASN A 26 -11.88 8.06 22.77
N MET A 27 -11.50 8.59 21.60
CA MET A 27 -10.09 8.91 21.30
C MET A 27 -9.72 10.28 21.84
N SER A 28 -8.57 10.37 22.48
CA SER A 28 -7.89 11.63 22.79
C SER A 28 -7.41 12.34 21.52
N VAL A 29 -7.09 13.63 21.64
CA VAL A 29 -6.54 14.41 20.50
C VAL A 29 -5.24 13.79 19.96
N SER A 30 -4.37 13.27 20.83
CA SER A 30 -3.14 12.58 20.41
C SER A 30 -3.45 11.30 19.63
N GLU A 31 -4.41 10.49 20.08
CA GLU A 31 -4.81 9.27 19.36
C GLU A 31 -5.42 9.60 17.99
N LEU A 32 -6.17 10.70 17.87
CA LEU A 32 -6.68 11.18 16.59
C LEU A 32 -5.54 11.63 15.66
N GLN A 33 -4.50 12.29 16.19
CA GLN A 33 -3.33 12.68 15.42
C GLN A 33 -2.52 11.48 14.95
N GLU A 34 -2.34 10.48 15.80
CA GLU A 34 -1.71 9.19 15.44
C GLU A 34 -2.52 8.47 14.36
N TYR A 35 -3.84 8.40 14.51
CA TYR A 35 -4.73 7.80 13.52
C TYR A 35 -4.62 8.49 12.15
N ILE A 36 -4.54 9.83 12.12
CA ILE A 36 -4.26 10.59 10.89
C ILE A 36 -2.89 10.22 10.30
N GLY A 37 -1.86 10.10 11.13
CA GLY A 37 -0.51 9.71 10.69
C GLY A 37 -0.50 8.35 10.00
N ASP A 38 -1.17 7.38 10.61
CA ASP A 38 -1.29 6.03 10.05
C ASP A 38 -2.07 6.03 8.72
N LEU A 39 -3.20 6.74 8.65
CA LEU A 39 -3.99 6.83 7.42
C LEU A 39 -3.20 7.49 6.28
N LYS A 40 -2.44 8.55 6.57
CA LYS A 40 -1.57 9.18 5.57
C LYS A 40 -0.47 8.23 5.06
N SER A 41 0.11 7.45 5.96
CA SER A 41 1.12 6.45 5.61
C SER A 41 0.53 5.37 4.70
N GLU A 42 -0.71 4.94 4.98
CA GLU A 42 -1.41 3.99 4.14
C GLU A 42 -1.78 4.56 2.76
N ILE A 43 -2.20 5.83 2.69
CA ILE A 43 -2.43 6.53 1.42
C ILE A 43 -1.15 6.52 0.58
N GLN A 44 -0.01 6.92 1.16
CA GLN A 44 1.28 6.92 0.46
C GLN A 44 1.67 5.52 -0.05
N ARG A 45 1.39 4.48 0.74
CA ARG A 45 1.63 3.09 0.33
C ARG A 45 0.79 2.73 -0.89
N VAL A 46 -0.51 3.03 -0.88
CA VAL A 46 -1.42 2.73 -2.00
C VAL A 46 -1.01 3.53 -3.25
N GLU A 47 -0.65 4.80 -3.11
CA GLU A 47 -0.13 5.63 -4.20
C GLU A 47 1.13 5.01 -4.83
N SER A 48 2.05 4.50 -4.02
CA SER A 48 3.26 3.81 -4.50
C SER A 48 2.93 2.54 -5.30
N GLU A 49 1.97 1.74 -4.82
CA GLU A 49 1.52 0.53 -5.53
C GLU A 49 0.82 0.86 -6.85
N ILE A 50 0.03 1.94 -6.90
CA ILE A 50 -0.56 2.45 -8.15
C ILE A 50 0.55 2.81 -9.14
N ASN A 51 1.56 3.57 -8.70
CA ASN A 51 2.67 3.97 -9.56
C ASN A 51 3.43 2.77 -10.12
N LYS A 52 3.69 1.74 -9.31
CA LYS A 52 4.33 0.49 -9.77
C LYS A 52 3.49 -0.21 -10.84
N LYS A 53 2.18 -0.33 -10.62
CA LYS A 53 1.26 -0.99 -11.57
C LYS A 53 1.15 -0.19 -12.88
N GLN A 54 1.11 1.14 -12.81
CA GLN A 54 1.06 1.97 -14.00
C GLN A 54 2.36 1.90 -14.80
N ALA A 55 3.53 1.89 -14.13
CA ALA A 55 4.81 1.71 -14.79
C ALA A 55 4.89 0.35 -15.53
N ALA A 56 4.39 -0.72 -14.90
CA ALA A 56 4.30 -2.04 -15.53
C ALA A 56 3.37 -2.03 -16.75
N SER A 57 2.20 -1.37 -16.67
CA SER A 57 1.26 -1.24 -17.79
C SER A 57 1.88 -0.46 -18.96
N ASN A 58 2.50 0.69 -18.69
CA ASN A 58 3.10 1.53 -19.71
C ASN A 58 4.28 0.82 -20.41
N ALA A 59 5.06 0.04 -19.66
CA ALA A 59 6.11 -0.80 -20.24
C ALA A 59 5.52 -1.83 -21.20
N ALA A 60 4.45 -2.54 -20.80
CA ALA A 60 3.77 -3.50 -21.67
C ALA A 60 3.23 -2.82 -22.95
N ASP A 61 2.55 -1.67 -22.83
CA ASP A 61 1.99 -0.95 -23.98
C ASP A 61 3.07 -0.48 -24.97
N ALA A 62 4.29 -0.20 -24.51
CA ALA A 62 5.42 0.15 -25.37
C ALA A 62 6.04 -1.05 -26.10
N PHE A 63 5.87 -2.28 -25.57
CA PHE A 63 6.35 -3.51 -26.24
C PHE A 63 5.36 -4.04 -27.28
N PHE A 64 4.07 -3.72 -27.17
CA PHE A 64 3.01 -4.20 -28.09
C PHE A 64 2.60 -3.19 -29.18
N LYS A 65 3.28 -2.03 -29.27
CA LYS A 65 3.17 -1.07 -30.38
C LYS A 65 4.39 -1.17 -31.29
#